data_AF-A0A4Q7V8C1-F1
#
_entry.id   AF-A0A4Q7V8C1-F1
#
_cell.length_a   1.000
_cell.length_b   1.000
_cell.length_c   1.000
_cell.angle_alpha   90.00
_cell.angle_beta   90.00
_cell.angle_gamma   90.00
#
_symmetry.space_group_name_H-M   'P 1'
#
loop_
_entity.id
_entity.type
_entity.pdbx_description
1 polymer ?
#
loop_
_entity_poly.entity_id
_entity_poly.type
_entity_poly.pdbx_seq_one_letter_code
_entity_poly.pdbx_strand_id
1 'polypeptide(L)'
;MRTPAHPEPAGSEPVDSAVYSGLAREVSELKRRLDALDPVEGRVDELGRLVSQMADTLATLAARRRPAAAPSWLLAPTDPEKVRALVEELCAWLGAVFMRYPDGAQVLPDCWLFHADVVEELLWLMYAWCAAYQGGEASVSAAGDWNERHRPGVVARLRRSVGSCSIEAHQTRPGWGAPACAPVPVPGLDHATAITGWWATARDQTPPEPAQTERAPIGGALG
;
A
#
# COMPACT_ATOMS: atom_id res chain seq x y z
N MET A 1 73.23 44.20 -71.72
CA MET A 1 72.20 43.26 -71.23
C MET A 1 71.83 43.66 -69.81
N ARG A 2 70.58 44.06 -69.58
CA ARG A 2 70.05 44.47 -68.27
C ARG A 2 69.49 43.22 -67.57
N THR A 3 70.00 42.91 -66.38
CA THR A 3 69.41 41.91 -65.48
C THR A 3 68.33 42.60 -64.65
N PRO A 4 67.08 42.13 -64.60
CA PRO A 4 66.06 42.76 -63.77
C PRO A 4 66.28 42.42 -62.29
N ALA A 5 66.02 43.41 -61.44
CA ALA A 5 66.08 43.27 -59.99
C ALA A 5 65.03 42.27 -59.48
N HIS A 6 65.45 41.43 -58.54
CA HIS A 6 64.58 40.56 -57.78
C HIS A 6 63.74 41.42 -56.82
N PRO A 7 62.40 41.34 -56.83
CA PRO A 7 61.59 42.10 -55.89
C PRO A 7 61.75 41.50 -54.49
N GLU A 8 62.09 42.35 -53.51
CA GLU A 8 61.87 42.03 -52.10
C GLU A 8 60.39 41.69 -51.90
N PRO A 9 60.04 40.66 -51.11
CA PRO A 9 58.66 40.47 -50.71
C PRO A 9 58.30 41.65 -49.81
N ALA A 10 57.38 42.48 -50.30
CA ALA A 10 56.73 43.52 -49.51
C ALA A 10 56.28 42.91 -48.17
N GLY A 11 56.83 43.45 -47.09
CA GLY A 11 56.43 43.10 -45.74
C GLY A 11 54.92 43.24 -45.60
N SER A 12 54.28 42.10 -45.31
CA SER A 12 53.03 41.95 -44.57
C SER A 12 52.09 43.14 -44.62
N GLU A 13 51.07 43.03 -45.48
CA GLU A 13 49.83 43.80 -45.31
C GLU A 13 49.37 43.70 -43.86
N PRO A 14 48.88 44.80 -43.25
CA PRO A 14 48.36 44.76 -41.90
C PRO A 14 47.08 43.94 -41.93
N VAL A 15 47.18 42.63 -41.72
CA VAL A 15 46.01 41.80 -41.44
C VAL A 15 45.37 42.41 -40.21
N ASP A 16 44.15 42.86 -40.42
CA ASP A 16 43.49 43.96 -39.75
C ASP A 16 43.43 43.77 -38.23
N SER A 17 44.23 44.55 -37.49
CA SER A 17 44.24 44.59 -36.02
C SER A 17 42.82 44.82 -35.45
N ALA A 18 41.95 45.47 -36.21
CA ALA A 18 40.54 45.64 -35.89
C ALA A 18 39.75 44.31 -35.87
N VAL A 19 40.05 43.38 -36.77
CA VAL A 19 39.41 42.05 -36.82
C VAL A 19 39.88 41.17 -35.66
N TYR A 20 41.17 41.18 -35.35
CA TYR A 20 41.70 40.44 -34.19
C TYR A 20 41.21 41.01 -32.86
N SER A 21 41.08 42.33 -32.74
CA SER A 21 40.52 42.97 -31.53
C SER A 21 39.02 42.77 -31.40
N GLY A 22 38.27 42.73 -32.52
CA GLY A 22 36.87 42.33 -32.55
C GLY A 22 36.66 40.90 -32.05
N LEU A 23 37.44 39.96 -32.57
CA LEU A 23 37.42 38.56 -32.13
C LEU A 23 37.84 38.41 -30.67
N ALA A 24 38.87 39.14 -30.22
CA ALA A 24 39.30 39.13 -28.82
C ALA A 24 38.20 39.64 -27.87
N ARG A 25 37.41 40.63 -28.31
CA ARG A 25 36.26 41.13 -27.56
C ARG A 25 35.14 40.10 -27.51
N GLU A 26 34.83 39.43 -28.62
CA GLU A 26 33.84 38.34 -28.65
C GLU A 26 34.23 37.15 -27.77
N VAL A 27 35.51 36.74 -27.79
CA VAL A 27 36.03 35.67 -26.92
C VAL A 27 35.98 36.09 -25.45
N SER A 28 36.30 37.34 -25.14
CA SER A 28 36.22 37.86 -23.76
C SER A 28 34.77 37.93 -23.27
N GLU A 29 33.83 38.29 -24.16
CA GLU A 29 32.40 38.32 -23.86
C GLU A 29 31.83 36.91 -23.70
N LEU A 30 32.28 35.94 -24.51
CA LEU A 30 31.92 34.53 -24.38
C LEU A 30 32.46 33.92 -23.07
N LYS A 31 33.72 34.21 -22.71
CA LYS A 31 34.30 33.82 -21.41
C LYS A 31 33.49 34.38 -20.25
N ARG A 32 33.17 35.67 -20.27
CA ARG A 32 32.34 36.29 -19.22
C ARG A 32 30.94 35.67 -19.13
N ARG A 33 30.36 35.25 -20.27
CA ARG A 33 29.07 34.54 -20.30
C ARG A 33 29.18 33.11 -19.75
N LEU A 34 30.31 32.45 -19.97
CA LEU A 34 30.60 31.12 -19.40
C LEU A 34 30.84 31.21 -17.89
N ASP A 35 31.64 32.18 -17.44
CA ASP A 35 31.89 32.44 -16.02
C ASP A 35 30.58 32.79 -15.26
N ALA A 36 29.59 33.36 -15.96
CA ALA A 36 28.26 33.62 -15.40
C ALA A 36 27.40 32.36 -15.21
N LEU A 37 27.79 31.22 -15.80
CA LEU A 37 27.11 29.92 -15.64
C LEU A 37 27.67 29.09 -14.49
N ASP A 38 28.92 29.30 -14.05
CA ASP A 38 29.52 28.60 -12.90
C ASP A 38 28.65 28.66 -11.62
N PRO A 39 28.01 29.79 -11.26
CA PRO A 39 27.11 29.84 -10.10
C PRO A 39 25.83 29.00 -10.28
N VAL A 40 25.43 28.72 -11.52
CA VAL A 40 24.27 27.87 -11.84
C VAL A 40 24.64 26.41 -11.64
N GLU A 41 25.83 25.99 -12.10
CA GLU A 41 26.36 24.65 -11.88
C GLU A 41 26.47 24.34 -10.38
N GLY A 42 27.05 25.25 -9.60
CA GLY A 42 27.13 25.10 -8.14
C GLY A 42 25.76 25.03 -7.44
N ARG A 43 24.73 25.71 -7.97
CA ARG A 43 23.36 25.62 -7.45
C ARG A 43 22.69 24.29 -7.80
N VAL A 44 22.97 23.73 -8.98
CA VAL A 44 22.47 22.41 -9.40
C VAL A 44 23.11 21.32 -8.56
N ASP A 45 24.41 21.42 -8.28
CA ASP A 45 25.12 20.48 -7.39
C ASP A 45 24.57 20.53 -5.97
N GLU A 46 24.33 21.73 -5.43
CA GLU A 46 23.75 21.88 -4.09
C GLU A 46 22.32 21.34 -4.03
N LEU A 47 21.51 21.55 -5.07
CA LEU A 47 20.18 20.96 -5.17
C LEU A 47 20.25 19.43 -5.25
N GLY A 48 21.18 18.87 -6.05
CA GLY A 48 21.42 17.44 -6.15
C GLY A 48 21.81 16.84 -4.79
N ARG A 49 22.65 17.54 -4.03
CA ARG A 49 23.05 17.16 -2.67
C ARG A 49 21.87 17.19 -1.70
N LEU A 50 21.05 18.25 -1.73
CA LEU A 50 19.87 18.39 -0.87
C LEU A 50 18.81 17.32 -1.18
N VAL A 51 18.55 17.05 -2.46
CA VAL A 51 17.62 15.99 -2.89
C VAL A 51 18.13 14.62 -2.44
N SER A 52 19.43 14.35 -2.57
CA SER A 52 20.03 13.09 -2.09
C SER A 52 19.91 12.96 -0.57
N GLN A 53 20.17 14.03 0.17
CA GLN A 53 20.02 14.06 1.63
C GLN A 53 18.57 13.87 2.08
N MET A 54 17.61 14.44 1.35
CA MET A 54 16.18 14.19 1.57
C MET A 54 15.80 12.75 1.26
N ALA A 55 16.31 12.18 0.17
CA ALA A 55 16.10 10.79 -0.20
C ALA A 55 16.66 9.83 0.87
N ASP A 56 17.86 10.08 1.38
CA ASP A 56 18.47 9.30 2.46
C ASP A 56 17.68 9.43 3.77
N THR A 57 17.18 10.63 4.08
CA THR A 57 16.33 10.86 5.26
C THR A 57 15.01 10.09 5.12
N LEU A 58 14.38 10.11 3.95
CA LEU A 58 13.17 9.35 3.66
C LEU A 58 13.42 7.84 3.71
N ALA A 59 14.52 7.36 3.16
CA ALA A 59 14.92 5.95 3.22
C ALA A 59 15.15 5.52 4.68
N THR A 60 15.81 6.35 5.49
CA THR A 60 16.05 6.08 6.91
C THR A 60 14.74 6.05 7.70
N LEU A 61 13.81 6.96 7.42
CA LEU A 61 12.48 6.98 8.05
C LEU A 61 11.63 5.77 7.62
N ALA A 62 11.70 5.38 6.35
CA ALA A 62 11.03 4.20 5.82
C ALA A 62 11.57 2.91 6.44
N ALA A 63 12.90 2.77 6.56
CA ALA A 63 13.54 1.61 7.17
C ALA A 63 13.25 1.46 8.67
N ARG A 64 13.01 2.58 9.38
CA ARG A 64 12.60 2.57 10.80
C ARG A 64 11.11 2.32 10.98
N ARG A 65 10.31 2.37 9.91
CA ARG A 65 8.88 2.13 9.98
C ARG A 65 8.68 0.64 10.25
N ARG A 66 8.24 0.32 11.46
CA ARG A 66 7.72 -1.02 11.77
C ARG A 66 6.69 -1.38 10.68
N PRO A 67 6.64 -2.62 10.17
CA PRO A 67 5.58 -3.03 9.27
C PRO A 67 4.25 -2.58 9.87
N ALA A 68 3.51 -1.75 9.15
CA ALA A 68 2.23 -1.29 9.63
C ALA A 68 1.39 -2.53 9.90
N ALA A 69 0.86 -2.66 11.13
CA ALA A 69 -0.09 -3.71 11.42
C ALA A 69 -1.22 -3.61 10.39
N ALA A 70 -1.59 -4.73 9.78
CA ALA A 70 -2.72 -4.73 8.86
C ALA A 70 -3.94 -4.19 9.61
N PRO A 71 -4.65 -3.20 9.06
CA PRO A 71 -5.92 -2.76 9.66
C PRO A 71 -6.87 -3.94 9.72
N SER A 72 -7.68 -3.98 10.78
CA SER A 72 -8.76 -4.96 10.92
C SER A 72 -10.09 -4.24 10.68
N TRP A 73 -10.89 -4.78 9.76
CA TRP A 73 -12.27 -4.39 9.54
C TRP A 73 -13.12 -4.64 10.78
N LEU A 74 -12.88 -5.76 11.48
CA LEU A 74 -13.60 -6.13 12.70
C LEU A 74 -13.32 -5.19 13.88
N LEU A 75 -12.22 -4.44 13.82
CA LEU A 75 -11.86 -3.38 14.77
C LEU A 75 -11.70 -2.02 14.05
N ALA A 76 -12.41 -1.81 12.95
CA ALA A 76 -12.30 -0.59 12.16
C ALA A 76 -12.70 0.65 12.99
N PRO A 77 -12.11 1.82 12.69
CA PRO A 77 -12.53 3.07 13.29
C PRO A 77 -14.03 3.32 13.08
N THR A 78 -14.70 3.95 14.06
CA THR A 78 -16.11 4.35 13.92
C THR A 78 -16.30 5.63 13.10
N ASP A 79 -15.20 6.20 12.59
CA ASP A 79 -15.18 7.40 11.75
C ASP A 79 -15.55 7.04 10.31
N PRO A 80 -16.70 7.51 9.78
CA PRO A 80 -17.19 7.13 8.47
C PRO A 80 -16.22 7.45 7.33
N GLU A 81 -15.46 8.55 7.43
CA GLU A 81 -14.53 8.95 6.37
C GLU A 81 -13.33 8.01 6.29
N LYS A 82 -12.84 7.54 7.46
CA LYS A 82 -11.76 6.55 7.51
C LYS A 82 -12.21 5.20 6.98
N VAL A 83 -13.42 4.78 7.31
CA VAL A 83 -14.01 3.53 6.80
C VAL A 83 -14.18 3.61 5.28
N ARG A 84 -14.69 4.73 4.76
CA ARG A 84 -14.85 4.96 3.32
C ARG A 84 -13.50 4.88 2.60
N ALA A 85 -12.48 5.58 3.10
CA ALA A 85 -11.14 5.55 2.49
C ALA A 85 -10.55 4.13 2.45
N LEU A 86 -10.74 3.34 3.52
CA LEU A 86 -10.28 1.95 3.58
C LEU A 86 -10.98 1.07 2.53
N VAL A 87 -12.30 1.22 2.37
CA VAL A 87 -13.08 0.49 1.36
C VAL A 87 -12.67 0.90 -0.06
N GLU A 88 -12.44 2.20 -0.30
CA GLU A 88 -11.98 2.69 -1.60
C GLU A 88 -10.62 2.12 -1.99
N GLU A 89 -9.66 2.09 -1.06
CA GLU A 89 -8.35 1.47 -1.26
C GLU A 89 -8.48 -0.03 -1.56
N LEU A 90 -9.30 -0.75 -0.79
CA LEU A 90 -9.55 -2.17 -1.01
C LEU A 90 -10.18 -2.43 -2.38
N CYS A 91 -11.19 -1.66 -2.78
CA CYS A 91 -11.84 -1.78 -4.09
C CYS A 91 -10.86 -1.55 -5.25
N ALA A 92 -9.99 -0.54 -5.13
CA ALA A 92 -8.96 -0.27 -6.13
C ALA A 92 -7.99 -1.45 -6.27
N TRP A 93 -7.53 -2.01 -5.14
CA TRP A 93 -6.67 -3.19 -5.13
C TRP A 93 -7.35 -4.44 -5.69
N LEU A 94 -8.61 -4.69 -5.32
CA LEU A 94 -9.38 -5.83 -5.83
C LEU A 94 -9.43 -5.80 -7.37
N GLY A 95 -9.75 -4.65 -7.96
CA GLY A 95 -9.80 -4.49 -9.43
C GLY A 95 -8.42 -4.60 -10.11
N ALA A 96 -7.37 -4.13 -9.44
CA ALA A 96 -6.01 -4.17 -9.98
C ALA A 96 -5.36 -5.56 -9.88
N VAL A 97 -5.61 -6.29 -8.80
CA VAL A 97 -4.89 -7.51 -8.43
C VAL A 97 -5.82 -8.71 -8.31
N PHE A 98 -6.72 -8.72 -7.32
CA PHE A 98 -7.48 -9.92 -6.95
C PHE A 98 -8.35 -10.45 -8.09
N MET A 99 -9.07 -9.55 -8.78
CA MET A 99 -9.98 -9.90 -9.87
C MET A 99 -9.26 -10.31 -11.16
N ARG A 100 -7.92 -10.19 -11.23
CA ARG A 100 -7.12 -10.71 -12.35
C ARG A 100 -6.91 -12.22 -12.25
N TYR A 101 -7.16 -12.82 -11.10
CA TYR A 101 -7.13 -14.27 -10.91
C TYR A 101 -8.52 -14.86 -11.16
N PRO A 102 -8.69 -15.83 -12.09
CA PRO A 102 -10.01 -16.35 -12.44
C PRO A 102 -10.78 -16.97 -11.27
N ASP A 103 -10.07 -17.60 -10.33
CA ASP A 103 -10.65 -18.19 -9.13
C ASP A 103 -11.14 -17.13 -8.14
N GLY A 104 -10.46 -15.99 -8.01
CA GLY A 104 -10.92 -14.84 -7.23
C GLY A 104 -12.23 -14.27 -7.77
N ALA A 105 -12.29 -14.06 -9.08
CA ALA A 105 -13.50 -13.55 -9.75
C ALA A 105 -14.71 -14.49 -9.62
N GLN A 106 -14.50 -15.80 -9.44
CA GLN A 106 -15.57 -16.79 -9.27
C GLN A 106 -16.14 -16.87 -7.85
N VAL A 107 -15.44 -16.35 -6.83
CA VAL A 107 -15.82 -16.54 -5.42
C VAL A 107 -16.26 -15.26 -4.72
N LEU A 108 -16.15 -14.10 -5.36
CA LEU A 108 -16.54 -12.83 -4.77
C LEU A 108 -17.94 -12.43 -5.26
N PRO A 109 -19.00 -12.60 -4.44
CA PRO A 109 -20.36 -12.23 -4.84
C PRO A 109 -20.59 -10.72 -4.72
N ASP A 110 -21.62 -10.20 -5.39
CA ASP A 110 -22.00 -8.78 -5.34
C ASP A 110 -22.35 -8.29 -3.92
N CYS A 111 -22.72 -9.20 -3.02
CA CYS A 111 -23.03 -8.90 -1.63
C CYS A 111 -21.81 -8.85 -0.68
N TRP A 112 -20.58 -8.99 -1.17
CA TRP A 112 -19.38 -9.16 -0.34
C TRP A 112 -19.19 -8.07 0.74
N LEU A 113 -19.56 -6.81 0.48
CA LEU A 113 -19.46 -5.70 1.45
C LEU A 113 -20.39 -5.85 2.65
N PHE A 114 -21.43 -6.69 2.55
CA PHE A 114 -22.35 -6.97 3.66
C PHE A 114 -21.83 -8.07 4.59
N HIS A 115 -20.68 -8.67 4.27
CA HIS A 115 -20.08 -9.76 5.04
C HIS A 115 -18.78 -9.28 5.70
N ALA A 116 -18.84 -8.97 6.98
CA ALA A 116 -17.69 -8.40 7.72
C ALA A 116 -16.46 -9.32 7.72
N ASP A 117 -16.67 -10.64 7.78
CA ASP A 117 -15.61 -11.65 7.67
C ASP A 117 -14.97 -11.65 6.28
N VAL A 118 -15.75 -11.46 5.22
CA VAL A 118 -15.23 -11.35 3.85
C VAL A 118 -14.37 -10.09 3.69
N VAL A 119 -14.84 -8.95 4.20
CA VAL A 119 -14.06 -7.70 4.14
C VAL A 119 -12.75 -7.85 4.93
N GLU A 120 -12.78 -8.45 6.12
CA GLU A 120 -11.57 -8.76 6.91
C GLU A 120 -10.58 -9.63 6.11
N GLU A 121 -11.07 -10.72 5.51
CA GLU A 121 -10.27 -11.67 4.74
C GLU A 121 -9.59 -11.04 3.52
N LEU A 122 -10.31 -10.17 2.81
CA LEU A 122 -9.75 -9.44 1.66
C LEU A 122 -8.76 -8.37 2.09
N LEU A 123 -9.02 -7.71 3.21
CA LEU A 123 -8.18 -6.62 3.71
C LEU A 123 -6.80 -7.12 4.12
N TRP A 124 -6.72 -8.16 4.95
CA TRP A 124 -5.40 -8.70 5.32
C TRP A 124 -4.67 -9.28 4.10
N LEU A 125 -5.40 -9.87 3.14
CA LEU A 125 -4.81 -10.39 1.90
C LEU A 125 -4.18 -9.29 1.04
N MET A 126 -4.82 -8.12 0.96
CA MET A 126 -4.27 -6.92 0.32
C MET A 126 -2.96 -6.51 0.99
N TYR A 127 -2.95 -6.39 2.32
CA TYR A 127 -1.73 -5.99 3.04
C TYR A 127 -0.61 -7.04 2.94
N ALA A 128 -0.95 -8.34 2.91
CA ALA A 128 0.01 -9.40 2.64
C ALA A 128 0.60 -9.30 1.23
N TRP A 129 -0.20 -8.90 0.23
CA TRP A 129 0.29 -8.62 -1.12
C TRP A 129 1.22 -7.41 -1.13
N CYS A 130 0.83 -6.30 -0.48
CA CYS A 130 1.68 -5.12 -0.37
C CYS A 130 3.01 -5.44 0.31
N ALA A 131 3.01 -6.23 1.39
CA ALA A 131 4.23 -6.66 2.06
C ALA A 131 5.11 -7.57 1.17
N ALA A 132 4.51 -8.39 0.31
CA ALA A 132 5.24 -9.28 -0.59
C ALA A 132 5.88 -8.55 -1.79
N TYR A 133 5.23 -7.48 -2.29
CA TYR A 133 5.60 -6.81 -3.54
C TYR A 133 6.09 -5.36 -3.37
N GLN A 134 5.94 -4.75 -2.19
CA GLN A 134 6.26 -3.35 -1.94
C GLN A 134 7.07 -3.16 -0.65
N GLY A 135 7.90 -2.11 -0.63
CA GLY A 135 8.72 -1.76 0.53
C GLY A 135 10.04 -2.53 0.61
N GLY A 136 10.84 -2.21 1.63
CA GLY A 136 12.21 -2.75 1.79
C GLY A 136 12.29 -4.24 2.14
N GLU A 137 11.21 -4.82 2.65
CA GLU A 137 11.13 -6.22 3.06
C GLU A 137 10.46 -7.13 2.01
N ALA A 138 10.08 -6.57 0.85
CA ALA A 138 9.50 -7.33 -0.25
C ALA A 138 10.47 -8.41 -0.75
N SER A 139 9.96 -9.61 -1.02
CA SER A 139 10.80 -10.73 -1.44
C SER A 139 10.07 -11.71 -2.34
N VAL A 140 10.84 -12.39 -3.19
CA VAL A 140 10.31 -13.46 -4.06
C VAL A 140 9.69 -14.59 -3.24
N SER A 141 10.24 -14.90 -2.06
CA SER A 141 9.68 -15.91 -1.16
C SER A 141 8.30 -15.49 -0.65
N ALA A 142 8.15 -14.25 -0.18
CA ALA A 142 6.86 -13.73 0.28
C ALA A 142 5.82 -13.68 -0.86
N ALA A 143 6.25 -13.35 -2.07
CA ALA A 143 5.40 -13.42 -3.26
C ALA A 143 4.98 -14.87 -3.57
N GLY A 144 5.88 -15.84 -3.42
CA GLY A 144 5.58 -17.27 -3.54
C GLY A 144 4.52 -17.71 -2.52
N ASP A 145 4.74 -17.42 -1.24
CA ASP A 145 3.78 -17.74 -0.16
C ASP A 145 2.41 -17.08 -0.38
N TRP A 146 2.40 -15.83 -0.87
CA TRP A 146 1.15 -15.16 -1.19
C TRP A 146 0.36 -15.90 -2.29
N ASN A 147 1.04 -16.33 -3.35
CA ASN A 147 0.41 -17.01 -4.49
C ASN A 147 -0.03 -18.44 -4.17
N GLU A 148 0.74 -19.16 -3.36
CA GLU A 148 0.53 -20.59 -3.09
C GLU A 148 -0.29 -20.85 -1.83
N ARG A 149 -0.23 -19.97 -0.83
CA ARG A 149 -0.88 -20.18 0.48
C ARG A 149 -1.96 -19.16 0.77
N HIS A 150 -1.61 -17.88 0.78
CA HIS A 150 -2.50 -16.84 1.29
C HIS A 150 -3.73 -16.66 0.38
N ARG A 151 -3.52 -16.37 -0.90
CA ARG A 151 -4.61 -16.15 -1.86
C ARG A 151 -5.50 -17.39 -2.03
N PRO A 152 -4.97 -18.61 -2.28
CA PRO A 152 -5.82 -19.81 -2.35
C PRO A 152 -6.59 -20.08 -1.05
N GLY A 153 -5.97 -19.83 0.11
CA GLY A 153 -6.61 -19.97 1.41
C GLY A 153 -7.80 -19.03 1.60
N VAL A 154 -7.67 -17.76 1.20
CA VAL A 154 -8.77 -16.78 1.23
C VAL A 154 -9.88 -17.20 0.28
N VAL A 155 -9.55 -17.54 -0.97
CA VAL A 155 -10.52 -18.01 -1.97
C VAL A 155 -11.35 -19.20 -1.43
N ALA A 156 -10.69 -20.15 -0.76
CA ALA A 156 -11.37 -21.30 -0.17
C ALA A 156 -12.33 -20.90 0.98
N ARG A 157 -11.96 -19.91 1.81
CA ARG A 157 -12.82 -19.39 2.88
C ARG A 157 -14.00 -18.58 2.36
N LEU A 158 -13.78 -17.71 1.36
CA LEU A 158 -14.84 -16.96 0.69
C LEU A 158 -15.91 -17.89 0.10
N ARG A 159 -15.47 -18.92 -0.65
CA ARG A 159 -16.38 -19.91 -1.22
C ARG A 159 -17.24 -20.61 -0.15
N ARG A 160 -16.67 -20.87 1.04
CA ARG A 160 -17.39 -21.49 2.16
C ARG A 160 -18.34 -20.54 2.86
N SER A 161 -17.93 -19.29 3.07
CA SER A 161 -18.70 -18.32 3.86
C SER A 161 -19.86 -17.74 3.06
N VAL A 162 -19.60 -17.29 1.82
CA VAL A 162 -20.55 -16.50 1.04
C VAL A 162 -20.86 -17.07 -0.34
N GLY A 163 -20.34 -18.25 -0.67
CA GLY A 163 -20.50 -18.84 -2.02
C GLY A 163 -21.93 -19.15 -2.44
N SER A 164 -22.88 -19.21 -1.49
CA SER A 164 -24.32 -19.37 -1.76
C SER A 164 -25.15 -18.12 -1.42
N CYS A 165 -24.52 -17.02 -1.02
CA CYS A 165 -25.23 -15.79 -0.68
C CYS A 165 -25.53 -14.97 -1.95
N SER A 166 -26.62 -14.21 -1.92
CA SER A 166 -26.99 -13.27 -2.98
C SER A 166 -27.29 -11.89 -2.38
N ILE A 167 -27.26 -10.84 -3.21
CA ILE A 167 -27.55 -9.48 -2.76
C ILE A 167 -29.00 -9.34 -2.26
N GLU A 168 -29.92 -10.13 -2.78
CA GLU A 168 -31.33 -10.16 -2.38
C GLU A 168 -31.51 -10.67 -0.95
N ALA A 169 -30.59 -11.51 -0.44
CA ALA A 169 -30.62 -12.00 0.95
C ALA A 169 -30.41 -10.87 1.97
N HIS A 170 -29.88 -9.72 1.54
CA HIS A 170 -29.65 -8.54 2.38
C HIS A 170 -30.78 -7.51 2.31
N GLN A 171 -31.90 -7.82 1.65
CA GLN A 171 -33.06 -6.96 1.62
C GLN A 171 -33.89 -7.10 2.90
N THR A 172 -34.15 -5.98 3.57
CA THR A 172 -35.01 -5.93 4.77
C THR A 172 -36.47 -5.74 4.35
N ARG A 173 -37.24 -6.83 4.31
CA ARG A 173 -38.69 -6.82 4.05
C ARG A 173 -39.47 -7.21 5.31
N PRO A 174 -40.65 -6.62 5.57
CA PRO A 174 -41.52 -7.09 6.64
C PRO A 174 -41.82 -8.59 6.49
N GLY A 175 -41.53 -9.39 7.53
CA GLY A 175 -41.72 -10.84 7.52
C GLY A 175 -40.54 -11.66 6.98
N TRP A 176 -39.47 -11.03 6.52
CA TRP A 176 -38.20 -11.70 6.19
C TRP A 176 -37.25 -11.54 7.38
N GLY A 177 -36.52 -12.62 7.73
CA GLY A 177 -35.54 -12.58 8.81
C GLY A 177 -34.50 -11.50 8.52
N ALA A 178 -34.29 -10.58 9.46
CA ALA A 178 -33.22 -9.60 9.35
C ALA A 178 -31.87 -10.34 9.32
N PRO A 179 -30.92 -9.96 8.46
CA PRO A 179 -29.56 -10.47 8.53
C PRO A 179 -29.01 -10.23 9.93
N ALA A 180 -28.26 -11.19 10.48
CA ALA A 180 -27.62 -11.05 11.78
C ALA A 180 -26.50 -10.00 11.70
N CYS A 181 -26.84 -8.73 11.92
CA CYS A 181 -25.89 -7.62 11.86
C CYS A 181 -25.22 -7.31 13.21
N ALA A 182 -25.75 -7.84 14.33
CA ALA A 182 -25.16 -7.64 15.65
C ALA A 182 -24.12 -8.73 15.94
N PRO A 183 -23.00 -8.40 16.62
CA PRO A 183 -22.09 -9.40 17.14
C PRO A 183 -22.86 -10.41 17.99
N VAL A 184 -22.69 -11.70 17.72
CA VAL A 184 -23.21 -12.73 18.60
C VAL A 184 -22.50 -12.58 19.95
N PRO A 185 -23.22 -12.52 21.09
CA PRO A 185 -22.60 -12.50 22.39
C PRO A 185 -21.61 -13.66 22.53
N VAL A 186 -20.47 -13.42 23.18
CA VAL A 186 -19.46 -14.48 23.40
C VAL A 186 -20.13 -15.65 24.13
N PRO A 187 -20.19 -16.86 23.52
CA PRO A 187 -20.86 -17.99 24.14
C PRO A 187 -20.21 -18.36 25.48
N GLY A 188 -21.04 -18.57 26.51
CA GLY A 188 -20.56 -18.98 27.83
C GLY A 188 -19.78 -17.89 28.59
N LEU A 189 -19.88 -16.62 28.20
CA LEU A 189 -19.19 -15.51 28.87
C LEU A 189 -19.50 -15.46 30.38
N ASP A 190 -20.70 -15.87 30.79
CA ASP A 190 -21.12 -15.94 32.19
C ASP A 190 -20.28 -16.92 33.03
N HIS A 191 -19.60 -17.88 32.40
CA HIS A 191 -18.70 -18.83 33.08
C HIS A 191 -17.29 -18.28 33.26
N ALA A 192 -16.93 -17.15 32.64
CA ALA A 192 -15.55 -16.65 32.59
C ALA A 192 -14.94 -16.43 33.97
N THR A 193 -15.68 -15.80 34.89
CA THR A 193 -15.20 -15.55 36.25
C THR A 193 -14.97 -16.85 37.03
N ALA A 194 -15.89 -17.81 36.90
CA ALA A 194 -15.77 -19.09 37.61
C ALA A 194 -14.57 -19.91 37.13
N ILE A 195 -14.38 -20.01 35.81
CA ILE A 195 -13.30 -20.81 35.23
C ILE A 195 -11.93 -20.15 35.44
N THR A 196 -11.84 -18.82 35.39
CA THR A 196 -10.58 -18.10 35.64
C THR A 196 -10.14 -18.23 37.10
N GLY A 197 -11.08 -18.13 38.05
CA GLY A 197 -10.80 -18.37 39.48
C GLY A 197 -10.28 -19.79 39.75
N TRP A 198 -10.89 -20.80 39.12
CA TRP A 198 -10.45 -22.19 39.23
C TRP A 198 -9.05 -22.40 38.65
N TRP A 199 -8.77 -21.89 37.44
CA TRP A 199 -7.42 -21.98 36.84
C TRP A 199 -6.35 -21.32 37.70
N ALA A 200 -6.68 -20.19 38.32
CA ALA A 200 -5.74 -19.42 39.12
C ALA A 200 -5.40 -20.09 40.46
N THR A 201 -6.35 -20.79 41.09
CA THR A 201 -6.20 -21.19 42.51
C THR A 201 -6.52 -22.65 42.81
N ALA A 202 -7.20 -23.37 41.91
CA ALA A 202 -7.72 -24.73 42.17
C ALA A 202 -7.52 -25.69 40.98
N ARG A 203 -6.55 -25.42 40.09
CA ARG A 203 -6.36 -26.14 38.82
C ARG A 203 -6.12 -27.65 38.91
N ASP A 204 -5.72 -28.13 40.08
CA ASP A 204 -5.49 -29.56 40.35
C ASP A 204 -6.72 -30.25 40.98
N GLN A 205 -7.82 -29.52 41.15
CA GLN A 205 -9.10 -30.01 41.69
C GLN A 205 -10.14 -30.17 40.57
N THR A 206 -11.29 -30.78 40.84
CA THR A 206 -12.36 -30.87 39.84
C THR A 206 -12.85 -29.47 39.41
N PRO A 207 -13.02 -29.20 38.09
CA PRO A 207 -13.54 -27.93 37.60
C PRO A 207 -14.98 -27.65 38.08
N PRO A 208 -15.37 -26.37 38.23
CA PRO A 208 -16.75 -26.01 38.54
C PRO A 208 -17.69 -26.42 37.41
N GLU A 209 -18.89 -26.90 37.76
CA GLU A 209 -19.93 -27.22 36.77
C GLU A 209 -20.41 -25.94 36.05
N PRO A 210 -20.67 -25.99 34.74
CA PRO A 210 -21.29 -24.88 34.03
C PRO A 210 -22.66 -24.56 34.62
N ALA A 211 -22.90 -23.30 34.98
CA ALA A 211 -24.22 -22.86 35.41
C ALA A 211 -25.27 -23.17 34.32
N GLN A 212 -26.41 -23.73 34.68
CA GLN A 212 -27.49 -23.96 33.73
C GLN A 212 -28.04 -22.61 33.27
N THR A 213 -27.74 -22.22 32.03
CA THR A 213 -28.38 -21.06 31.41
C THR A 213 -29.84 -21.40 31.16
N GLU A 214 -30.78 -20.56 31.61
CA GLU A 214 -32.19 -20.67 31.22
C GLU A 214 -32.28 -20.61 29.68
N ARG A 215 -32.49 -21.78 29.06
CA ARG A 215 -32.69 -21.89 27.63
C ARG A 215 -33.97 -21.13 27.29
N ALA A 216 -33.88 -20.07 26.49
CA ALA A 216 -35.06 -19.50 25.84
C ALA A 216 -35.80 -20.64 25.10
N PRO A 217 -37.14 -20.74 25.22
CA PRO A 217 -37.88 -21.84 24.64
C PRO A 217 -37.65 -21.87 23.13
N ILE A 218 -37.17 -23.01 22.63
CA ILE A 218 -37.13 -23.28 21.18
C ILE A 218 -38.60 -23.27 20.74
N GLY A 219 -38.96 -22.25 19.95
CA GLY A 219 -40.34 -21.93 19.61
C GLY A 219 -41.15 -23.14 19.17
N GLY A 220 -42.31 -23.32 19.81
CA GLY A 220 -43.36 -24.19 19.31
C GLY A 220 -43.92 -23.60 18.03
N ALA A 221 -43.76 -24.32 16.92
CA ALA A 221 -44.46 -24.07 15.68
C ALA A 221 -44.89 -25.41 15.08
N LEU A 222 -45.95 -25.99 15.66
CA LEU A 222 -46.91 -26.86 14.97
C LEU A 222 -48.27 -26.62 15.64
N GLY A 223 -49.08 -25.77 15.02
CA GLY A 223 -50.47 -25.46 15.36
C GLY A 223 -51.10 -24.70 14.21
#